data_AF-A0A0F8ZL06-F1
#
_entry.id   AF-A0A0F8ZL06-F1
#
_cell.length_a   1.000
_cell.length_b   1.000
_cell.length_c   1.000
_cell.angle_alpha   90.00
_cell.angle_beta   90.00
_cell.angle_gamma   90.00
#
_symmetry.space_group_name_H-M   'P 1'
#
loop_
_entity.id
_entity.type
_entity.pdbx_description
1 polymer ?
#
loop_
_entity_poly.entity_id
_entity_poly.type
_entity_poly.pdbx_seq_one_letter_code
_entity_poly.pdbx_strand_id
1 'polypeptide(L)'
;MQQAMDRLASFLERRRWFVLGVWIVLLVGSLPFTMRQTEHLTSGGFSIPGSGSEAVDRALADFDAAKRQSVSVVIARRPGGDAANVRREIGRVAAAVDYVPNAELPPQVRAAAEVDA
;
A
#
# COMPACT_ATOMS: atom_id res chain seq x y z
N MET A 1 -35.17 -11.41 27.15
CA MET A 1 -34.51 -10.53 26.16
C MET A 1 -35.27 -9.22 25.93
N GLN A 2 -36.58 -9.25 25.62
CA GLN A 2 -37.37 -8.04 25.37
C GLN A 2 -37.32 -7.01 26.52
N GLN A 3 -37.58 -7.41 27.77
CA GLN A 3 -37.49 -6.50 28.92
C GLN A 3 -36.11 -5.85 29.13
N ALA A 4 -35.02 -6.53 28.72
CA ALA A 4 -33.68 -5.96 28.80
C ALA A 4 -33.47 -4.89 27.70
N MET A 5 -34.02 -5.13 26.51
CA MET A 5 -34.01 -4.15 25.41
C MET A 5 -34.88 -2.93 25.73
N ASP A 6 -36.05 -3.10 26.34
CA ASP A 6 -36.93 -1.98 26.72
C ASP A 6 -36.28 -1.09 27.81
N ARG A 7 -35.56 -1.70 28.75
CA ARG A 7 -34.76 -0.98 29.75
C ARG A 7 -33.58 -0.24 29.11
N LEU A 8 -32.91 -0.84 28.13
CA LEU A 8 -31.82 -0.20 27.40
C LEU A 8 -32.33 0.98 26.55
N ALA A 9 -33.44 0.80 25.84
CA ALA A 9 -34.07 1.83 25.02
C ALA A 9 -34.50 3.04 25.88
N SER A 10 -35.20 2.79 26.98
CA SER A 10 -35.60 3.86 27.90
C SER A 10 -34.42 4.58 28.55
N PHE A 11 -33.31 3.89 28.81
CA PHE A 11 -32.06 4.49 29.30
C PHE A 11 -31.40 5.38 28.22
N LEU A 12 -31.32 4.90 26.98
CA LEU A 12 -30.78 5.64 25.84
C LEU A 12 -31.60 6.91 25.55
N GLU A 13 -32.93 6.84 25.63
CA GLU A 13 -33.81 8.00 25.42
C GLU A 13 -33.66 9.05 26.53
N ARG A 14 -33.65 8.62 27.80
CA ARG A 14 -33.52 9.51 28.96
C ARG A 14 -32.15 10.20 29.03
N ARG A 15 -31.10 9.53 28.55
CA ARG A 15 -29.71 10.03 28.63
C ARG A 15 -29.09 10.30 27.26
N ARG A 16 -29.90 10.55 26.23
CA ARG A 16 -29.49 10.72 24.82
C ARG A 16 -28.28 11.64 24.61
N TRP A 17 -28.22 12.76 25.34
CA TRP A 17 -27.10 13.70 25.24
C TRP A 17 -25.78 13.16 25.82
N PHE A 18 -25.86 12.37 26.90
CA PHE A 18 -24.68 11.70 27.46
C PHE A 18 -24.19 10.61 26.51
N VAL A 19 -25.11 9.81 25.96
CA VAL A 19 -24.80 8.77 24.98
C VAL A 19 -24.13 9.38 23.74
N LEU A 20 -24.67 10.48 23.23
CA LEU A 20 -24.07 11.22 22.11
C LEU A 20 -22.68 11.75 22.47
N GLY A 21 -22.52 12.35 23.66
CA GLY A 21 -21.23 12.84 24.13
C GLY A 21 -20.18 11.73 24.22
N VAL A 22 -20.54 10.57 24.77
CA VAL A 22 -19.66 9.39 24.81
C VAL A 22 -19.28 8.94 23.40
N TRP A 23 -20.24 8.88 22.47
CA TRP A 23 -19.96 8.54 21.07
C TRP A 23 -19.00 9.54 20.41
N ILE A 24 -19.19 10.84 20.62
CA ILE A 24 -18.28 11.87 20.10
C ILE A 24 -16.88 11.68 20.67
N VAL A 25 -16.75 11.46 21.99
CA VAL A 25 -15.45 11.21 22.64
C VAL A 25 -14.77 9.97 22.07
N LEU A 26 -15.51 8.88 21.85
CA LEU A 26 -14.98 7.65 21.25
C LEU A 26 -14.52 7.88 19.81
N LEU A 27 -15.28 8.64 19.01
CA LEU A 27 -14.93 8.96 17.63
C LEU A 27 -13.70 9.86 17.55
N VAL A 28 -13.64 10.92 18.36
CA VAL A 28 -12.48 11.82 18.40
C VAL A 28 -11.25 11.07 18.93
N GLY A 29 -11.43 10.22 19.95
CA GLY A 29 -10.37 9.38 20.50
C GLY A 29 -9.85 8.32 19.52
N SER A 30 -10.63 7.90 18.52
CA SER A 30 -10.20 6.92 17.52
C SER A 30 -9.39 7.52 16.38
N LEU A 31 -9.48 8.84 16.14
CA LEU A 31 -8.73 9.55 15.08
C LEU A 31 -7.21 9.25 15.06
N PRO A 32 -6.46 9.31 16.18
CA PRO A 32 -5.03 9.01 16.15
C PRO A 32 -4.71 7.56 15.76
N PHE A 33 -5.64 6.62 15.98
CA PHE A 33 -5.48 5.22 15.59
C PHE A 33 -5.71 5.03 14.09
N THR A 34 -6.70 5.72 13.52
CA THR A 34 -6.99 5.68 12.08
C THR A 34 -5.86 6.32 11.25
N MET A 35 -5.18 7.33 11.78
CA MET A 35 -4.04 7.96 11.10
C MET A 35 -2.87 7.00 10.84
N ARG A 36 -2.74 5.92 11.62
CA ARG A 36 -1.70 4.89 11.44
C ARG A 36 -2.14 3.71 10.56
N GLN A 37 -3.35 3.76 10.01
CA GLN A 37 -3.91 2.65 9.24
C GLN A 37 -3.07 2.32 7.99
N THR A 38 -2.33 3.28 7.44
CA THR A 38 -1.45 3.10 6.29
C THR A 38 -0.10 2.46 6.63
N GLU A 39 0.31 2.43 7.92
CA GLU A 39 1.61 1.91 8.35
C GLU A 39 1.68 0.37 8.27
N HIS A 40 0.53 -0.30 8.28
CA HIS A 40 0.42 -1.77 8.25
C HIS A 40 -0.33 -2.28 7.01
N LEU A 41 -0.14 -1.62 5.87
CA LEU A 41 -0.64 -2.15 4.60
C LEU A 41 0.18 -3.38 4.21
N THR A 42 -0.38 -4.56 4.45
CA THR A 42 0.24 -5.81 3.98
C THR A 42 0.10 -5.85 2.46
N SER A 43 1.22 -5.89 1.73
CA SER A 43 1.21 -6.02 0.28
C SER A 43 0.96 -7.46 -0.20
N GLY A 44 0.95 -8.43 0.72
CA GLY A 44 0.95 -9.88 0.42
C GLY A 44 -0.32 -10.65 0.77
N GLY A 45 -1.31 -10.02 1.43
CA GLY A 45 -2.52 -10.71 1.89
C GLY A 45 -2.36 -11.36 3.27
N PHE A 46 -3.32 -12.20 3.66
CA PHE A 46 -3.34 -12.86 4.98
C PHE A 46 -2.48 -14.13 4.96
N SER A 47 -1.46 -14.21 5.81
CA SER A 47 -0.73 -15.46 6.03
C SER A 47 -1.50 -16.37 7.00
N ILE A 48 -1.44 -17.68 6.74
CA ILE A 48 -2.03 -18.70 7.62
C ILE A 48 -0.87 -19.43 8.30
N PRO A 49 -0.71 -19.31 9.63
CA PRO A 49 0.34 -20.00 10.34
C PRO A 49 0.31 -21.51 10.07
N GLY A 50 1.45 -22.06 9.65
CA GLY A 50 1.60 -23.49 9.33
C GLY A 50 1.18 -23.89 7.92
N SER A 51 0.80 -22.94 7.05
CA SER A 51 0.56 -23.25 5.64
C SER A 51 1.86 -23.60 4.90
N GLY A 52 1.73 -24.36 3.81
CA GLY A 52 2.87 -24.64 2.92
C GLY A 52 3.43 -23.38 2.25
N SER A 53 2.58 -22.39 1.95
CA SER A 53 3.02 -21.11 1.37
C SER A 53 3.90 -20.32 2.35
N GLU A 54 3.57 -20.31 3.64
CA GLU A 54 4.38 -19.66 4.68
C GLU A 54 5.77 -20.31 4.81
N ALA A 55 5.86 -21.63 4.65
CA ALA A 55 7.15 -22.32 4.65
C ALA A 55 8.01 -21.94 3.44
N VAL A 56 7.39 -21.78 2.27
CA VAL A 56 8.07 -21.33 1.05
C VAL A 56 8.48 -19.86 1.15
N ASP A 57 7.60 -18.97 1.63
CA ASP A 57 7.90 -17.55 1.82
C ASP A 57 9.08 -17.36 2.79
N ARG A 58 9.14 -18.16 3.86
CA ARG A 58 10.28 -18.17 4.78
C ARG A 58 11.57 -18.66 4.13
N ALA A 59 11.50 -19.72 3.32
CA ALA A 59 12.66 -20.22 2.59
C ALA A 59 13.15 -19.21 1.53
N LEU A 60 12.26 -18.43 0.93
CA LEU A 60 12.60 -17.37 -0.01
C LEU A 60 13.39 -16.22 0.65
N ALA A 61 13.23 -15.99 1.95
CA ALA A 61 14.00 -14.98 2.68
C ALA A 61 15.53 -15.26 2.68
N ASP A 62 15.96 -16.48 2.40
CA ASP A 62 17.38 -16.82 2.29
C ASP A 62 17.96 -16.45 0.91
N PHE A 63 17.12 -16.12 -0.07
CA PHE A 63 17.54 -15.75 -1.42
C PHE A 63 17.46 -14.22 -1.61
N ASP A 64 18.61 -13.58 -1.85
CA ASP A 64 18.67 -12.12 -2.08
C ASP A 64 17.85 -11.65 -3.30
N ALA A 65 17.64 -12.53 -4.28
CA ALA A 65 16.78 -12.23 -5.43
C ALA A 65 15.31 -12.04 -5.04
N ALA A 66 14.82 -12.81 -4.05
CA ALA A 66 13.43 -12.74 -3.59
C ALA A 66 13.14 -11.53 -2.69
N LYS A 67 14.19 -10.89 -2.14
CA LYS A 67 14.07 -9.66 -1.34
C LYS A 67 13.94 -8.39 -2.19
N ARG A 68 14.19 -8.46 -3.50
CA ARG A 68 14.17 -7.28 -4.37
C ARG A 68 12.74 -6.86 -4.65
N GLN A 69 12.36 -5.70 -4.14
CA GLN A 69 11.10 -5.05 -4.51
C GLN A 69 11.29 -4.36 -5.88
N SER A 70 10.54 -4.80 -6.89
CA SER A 70 10.58 -4.18 -8.22
C SER A 70 9.53 -3.09 -8.33
N VAL A 71 9.95 -1.89 -8.75
CA VAL A 71 9.06 -0.80 -9.15
C VAL A 71 9.12 -0.66 -10.67
N SER A 72 7.96 -0.66 -11.32
CA SER A 72 7.86 -0.54 -12.78
C SER A 72 7.43 0.87 -13.18
N VAL A 73 8.16 1.47 -14.11
CA VAL A 73 7.80 2.76 -14.74
C VAL A 73 7.44 2.49 -16.20
N VAL A 74 6.24 2.90 -16.61
CA VAL A 74 5.75 2.70 -17.97
C VAL A 74 5.69 4.04 -18.70
N ILE A 75 6.38 4.13 -19.83
CA ILE A 75 6.39 5.32 -20.69
C ILE A 75 5.64 4.96 -21.97
N ALA A 76 4.50 5.60 -22.20
CA ALA A 76 3.70 5.38 -23.40
C ALA A 76 3.98 6.47 -24.45
N ARG A 77 4.19 6.04 -25.70
CA ARG A 77 4.27 6.95 -26.84
C ARG A 77 2.86 7.37 -27.27
N ARG A 78 2.61 8.67 -27.38
CA ARG A 78 1.36 9.19 -27.96
C ARG A 78 1.28 8.83 -29.46
N PRO A 79 0.08 8.59 -30.04
CA PRO A 79 -0.06 8.42 -31.49
C PRO A 79 0.58 9.58 -32.27
N GLY A 80 1.44 9.26 -33.24
CA GLY A 80 2.24 10.25 -33.99
C GLY A 80 3.47 10.79 -33.25
N GLY A 81 3.77 10.28 -32.04
CA GLY A 81 4.93 10.66 -31.24
C GLY A 81 6.25 10.08 -31.76
N ASP A 82 7.34 10.77 -31.45
CA ASP A 82 8.70 10.42 -31.87
C ASP A 82 9.40 9.48 -30.87
N ALA A 83 10.14 8.51 -31.40
CA ALA A 83 11.00 7.57 -30.68
C ALA A 83 12.06 8.28 -29.83
N ALA A 84 12.63 9.37 -30.37
CA ALA A 84 13.65 10.11 -29.65
C ALA A 84 13.09 10.80 -28.40
N ASN A 85 11.80 11.18 -28.42
CA ASN A 85 11.13 11.70 -27.24
C ASN A 85 10.98 10.61 -26.16
N VAL A 86 10.57 9.39 -26.53
CA VAL A 86 10.48 8.26 -25.58
C VAL A 86 11.85 7.95 -24.97
N ARG A 87 12.91 7.86 -25.78
CA ARG A 87 14.28 7.65 -25.29
C ARG A 87 14.75 8.75 -24.34
N ARG A 88 14.39 10.01 -24.61
CA ARG A 88 14.69 11.12 -23.71
C ARG A 88 13.97 10.98 -22.36
N GLU A 89 12.72 10.53 -22.36
CA GLU A 89 11.97 10.27 -21.13
C GLU A 89 12.55 9.09 -20.35
N ILE A 90 12.99 8.01 -21.02
CA ILE A 90 13.74 6.91 -20.39
C ILE A 90 15.01 7.45 -19.72
N GLY A 91 15.76 8.31 -20.41
CA GLY A 91 16.94 8.97 -19.85
C GLY A 91 16.63 9.83 -18.62
N ARG A 92 15.47 10.51 -18.59
CA ARG A 92 15.02 11.28 -17.42
C ARG A 92 14.70 10.37 -16.23
N VAL A 93 14.04 9.24 -16.47
CA VAL A 93 13.76 8.25 -15.41
C VAL A 93 15.06 7.68 -14.87
N ALA A 94 16.01 7.30 -15.74
CA ALA A 94 17.32 6.81 -15.33
C ALA A 94 18.06 7.82 -14.45
N ALA A 95 18.09 9.10 -14.83
CA ALA A 95 18.69 10.15 -14.00
C ALA A 95 17.94 10.37 -12.68
N ALA A 96 16.62 10.16 -12.63
CA ALA A 96 15.84 10.29 -11.40
C ALA A 96 16.14 9.18 -10.39
N VAL A 97 16.43 7.96 -10.88
CA VAL A 97 16.78 6.81 -10.03
C VAL A 97 18.03 7.09 -9.19
N ASP A 98 19.00 7.83 -9.73
CA ASP A 98 20.23 8.21 -9.01
C ASP A 98 19.96 9.05 -7.74
N TYR A 99 18.80 9.72 -7.65
CA TYR A 99 18.39 10.50 -6.49
C TYR A 99 17.54 9.72 -5.49
N VAL A 100 17.17 8.46 -5.79
CA VAL A 100 16.36 7.62 -4.92
C VAL A 100 17.28 6.67 -4.14
N PRO A 101 17.37 6.80 -2.80
CA PRO A 101 18.18 5.91 -1.99
C PRO A 101 17.77 4.45 -2.18
N ASN A 102 18.76 3.57 -2.37
CA ASN A 102 18.57 2.12 -2.56
C ASN A 102 17.77 1.72 -3.81
N ALA A 103 17.60 2.62 -4.78
CA ALA A 103 17.08 2.27 -6.09
C ALA A 103 18.23 2.00 -7.06
N GLU A 104 18.09 0.95 -7.88
CA GLU A 104 19.02 0.62 -8.94
C GLU A 104 18.24 0.38 -10.22
N LEU A 105 18.69 0.96 -11.33
CA LEU A 105 18.21 0.63 -12.66
C LEU A 105 19.28 -0.19 -13.38
N PRO A 106 19.11 -1.52 -13.50
CA PRO A 106 20.09 -2.37 -14.17
C PRO A 106 20.31 -1.93 -15.63
N PRO A 107 21.55 -1.85 -16.13
CA PRO A 107 21.85 -1.38 -17.49
C PRO A 107 21.10 -2.14 -18.58
N GLN A 108 20.91 -3.45 -18.36
CA GLN A 108 20.15 -4.33 -19.25
C GLN A 108 18.66 -3.93 -19.39
N VAL A 109 18.04 -3.44 -18.31
CA VAL A 109 16.63 -3.00 -18.33
C VAL A 109 16.51 -1.69 -19.11
N ARG A 110 17.47 -0.78 -18.93
CA ARG A 110 17.53 0.47 -19.69
C ARG A 110 17.74 0.20 -21.19
N ALA A 111 18.69 -0.66 -21.53
CA ALA A 111 18.96 -1.01 -22.93
C ALA A 111 17.74 -1.63 -23.61
N ALA A 112 17.04 -2.53 -22.93
CA ALA A 112 15.79 -3.12 -23.44
C ALA A 112 14.71 -2.06 -23.68
N ALA A 113 14.50 -1.15 -22.73
CA ALA A 113 13.52 -0.07 -22.86
C ALA A 113 13.84 0.90 -24.03
N GLU A 114 15.13 1.15 -24.30
CA GLU A 114 15.55 2.01 -25.42
C GLU A 114 15.34 1.36 -26.80
N VAL A 115 15.37 0.02 -26.88
CA VAL A 115 15.05 -0.75 -28.10
C VAL A 115 13.55 -0.71 -28.40
N ASP A 116 12.70 -0.76 -27.36
CA ASP A 116 11.24 -0.75 -27.50
C ASP A 116 10.64 0.66 -27.72
N ALA A 117 11.47 1.71 -27.69
CA ALA A 117 11.08 3.12 -27.69
C ALA A 117 10.60 3.68 -29.03
#